data_AF-A0AAF0EMB2-F1
#
_entry.id   AF-A0AAF0EMB2-F1
#
_cell.length_a   1.000
_cell.length_b   1.000
_cell.length_c   1.000
_cell.angle_alpha   90.00
_cell.angle_beta   90.00
_cell.angle_gamma   90.00
#
_symmetry.space_group_name_H-M   'P 1'
#
loop_
_entity.id
_entity.type
_entity.pdbx_description
1 polymer ?
#
loop_
_entity_poly.entity_id
_entity_poly.type
_entity_poly.pdbx_seq_one_letter_code
_entity_poly.pdbx_strand_id
1 'polypeptide(L)'
;MPGRDGPITVLLLRQPVSMLDGTDAYHDAFGSFCLPSFAVSALDSGSSASGTPVANEVEPLRAAHSPGHALLTAQQKLQDLSLTPISDQGYLMTHHMANVQDINDLDADDREFCIISFPILSHGSRHVDILAQKIRNVLQEGVAYDGVVVTSQRAVQAWQEACSLVTADTVMQQILRTSKQWNQTPFYVVGPATEKSVRQMPVHPALRPRVVYGEQAGNAKMLAQEMTNRATRTTSVQKMLYLVGDKRQYVLRDTLESLNANIELDELMVYVTERDPHFQTHCDLLARDLPKHMGSSLSEGTRGSHMLDALKMTGTTTSEADKKTKKSSPDMHPHWVVFFSPSGGDYALPELTRRGWIMPGDHEKNLCKIACIGTTTAAWVENTLGYAPDAIAARPTPDALRHAIVHQIKNIGYRN
;
A
#
# COMPACT_ATOMS: atom_id res chain seq x y z
N MET A 1 -24.04 7.92 26.61
CA MET A 1 -23.29 6.68 26.88
C MET A 1 -22.63 6.28 25.58
N PRO A 2 -21.38 6.67 25.27
CA PRO A 2 -20.75 6.26 24.02
C PRO A 2 -20.06 4.90 24.17
N GLY A 3 -20.17 4.08 23.12
CA GLY A 3 -19.26 2.98 22.78
C GLY A 3 -19.44 1.64 23.50
N ARG A 4 -20.38 0.80 23.04
CA ARG A 4 -20.46 -0.62 23.45
C ARG A 4 -19.72 -1.61 22.54
N ASP A 5 -19.21 -1.16 21.40
CA ASP A 5 -18.39 -1.97 20.49
C ASP A 5 -17.02 -1.28 20.28
N GLY A 6 -15.94 -2.06 20.23
CA GLY A 6 -14.58 -1.56 19.99
C GLY A 6 -14.41 -0.90 18.60
N PRO A 7 -13.20 -0.43 18.27
CA PRO A 7 -12.95 0.25 17.00
C PRO A 7 -13.25 -0.65 15.79
N ILE A 8 -13.81 -0.06 14.73
CA ILE A 8 -14.07 -0.77 13.47
C ILE A 8 -12.74 -0.98 12.75
N THR A 9 -12.32 -2.23 12.67
CA THR A 9 -11.08 -2.65 12.03
C THR A 9 -11.25 -2.82 10.53
N VAL A 10 -10.45 -2.10 9.74
CA VAL A 10 -10.44 -2.15 8.27
C VAL A 10 -9.06 -2.59 7.78
N LEU A 11 -9.02 -3.78 7.18
CA LEU A 11 -7.82 -4.39 6.65
C LEU A 11 -7.67 -4.09 5.14
N LEU A 12 -6.70 -3.26 4.81
CA LEU A 12 -6.36 -2.82 3.46
C LEU A 12 -5.26 -3.72 2.86
N LEU A 13 -5.63 -4.45 1.80
CA LEU A 13 -4.76 -5.36 1.05
C LEU A 13 -3.81 -4.58 0.12
N ARG A 14 -2.90 -3.75 0.66
CA ARG A 14 -2.01 -2.88 -0.13
C ARG A 14 -0.71 -2.50 0.58
N GLN A 15 0.29 -2.13 -0.22
CA GLN A 15 1.52 -1.51 0.29
C GLN A 15 1.22 -0.14 0.94
N PRO A 16 1.58 0.08 2.22
CA PRO A 16 1.49 1.39 2.86
C PRO A 16 2.48 2.39 2.25
N VAL A 17 2.12 3.67 2.29
CA VAL A 17 3.05 4.78 2.00
C VAL A 17 4.08 4.84 3.12
N SER A 18 5.37 5.01 2.77
CA SER A 18 6.43 5.19 3.77
C SER A 18 6.20 6.50 4.52
N MET A 19 6.36 6.49 5.84
CA MET A 19 6.29 7.70 6.67
C MET A 19 7.31 8.77 6.26
N LEU A 20 8.40 8.36 5.60
CA LEU A 20 9.40 9.28 5.01
C LEU A 20 8.85 10.03 3.79
N ASP A 21 7.90 9.43 3.07
CA ASP A 21 7.29 9.96 1.86
C ASP A 21 6.00 10.76 2.15
N GLY A 22 5.47 10.68 3.38
CA GLY A 22 4.28 11.42 3.83
C GLY A 22 3.32 10.57 4.66
N THR A 23 2.09 11.06 4.81
CA THR A 23 0.99 10.29 5.42
C THR A 23 0.33 9.37 4.39
N ASP A 24 -0.32 8.31 4.87
CA ASP A 24 -1.05 7.40 3.98
C ASP A 24 -2.49 7.89 3.81
N ALA A 25 -2.82 8.37 2.61
CA ALA A 25 -4.15 8.93 2.31
C ALA A 25 -5.31 7.95 2.56
N TYR A 26 -5.08 6.63 2.48
CA TYR A 26 -6.11 5.64 2.81
C TYR A 26 -6.37 5.51 4.31
N HIS A 27 -5.42 5.90 5.15
CA HIS A 27 -5.60 6.02 6.59
C HIS A 27 -6.26 7.36 6.92
N ASP A 28 -5.74 8.46 6.36
CA ASP A 28 -6.23 9.82 6.59
C ASP A 28 -7.71 10.00 6.24
N ALA A 29 -8.20 9.31 5.19
CA ALA A 29 -9.60 9.38 4.77
C ALA A 29 -10.60 8.91 5.84
N PHE A 30 -10.17 8.11 6.83
CA PHE A 30 -11.05 7.64 7.90
C PHE A 30 -11.17 8.63 9.07
N GLY A 31 -10.48 9.77 9.01
CA GLY A 31 -10.67 10.89 9.93
C GLY A 31 -9.39 11.28 10.67
N SER A 32 -9.55 12.07 11.72
CA SER A 32 -8.43 12.58 12.51
C SER A 32 -7.70 11.46 13.25
N PHE A 33 -6.37 11.48 13.20
CA PHE A 33 -5.52 10.47 13.86
C PHE A 33 -5.69 10.53 15.39
N CYS A 34 -5.94 9.37 16.00
CA CYS A 34 -5.95 9.20 17.45
C CYS A 34 -4.52 8.88 17.93
N LEU A 35 -3.98 9.69 18.84
CA LEU A 35 -2.76 9.29 19.56
C LEU A 35 -3.04 8.00 20.34
N PRO A 36 -2.07 7.05 20.42
CA PRO A 36 -2.26 5.86 21.22
C PRO A 36 -2.56 6.26 22.67
N SER A 37 -3.77 5.92 23.12
CA SER A 37 -4.19 6.12 24.50
C SER A 37 -3.52 5.05 25.35
N PHE A 38 -2.30 5.30 25.83
CA PHE A 38 -1.83 4.55 26.99
C PHE A 38 -2.73 4.93 28.16
N ALA A 39 -3.19 3.94 28.93
CA ALA A 39 -4.06 4.15 30.08
C ALA A 39 -3.41 5.10 31.11
N VAL A 40 -3.66 6.40 31.00
CA VAL A 40 -3.43 7.38 32.07
C VAL A 40 -4.65 7.28 32.99
N SER A 41 -4.73 6.19 33.73
CA SER A 41 -5.62 6.03 34.87
C SER A 41 -4.79 5.56 36.05
N ALA A 42 -3.87 6.41 36.51
CA ALA A 42 -3.10 6.17 37.72
C ALA A 42 -2.48 7.43 38.36
N LEU A 43 -2.96 8.63 38.05
CA LEU A 43 -2.56 9.86 38.76
C LEU A 43 -3.77 10.75 38.97
N ASP A 44 -4.69 10.27 39.80
CA ASP A 44 -5.55 11.14 40.57
C ASP A 44 -5.59 10.59 41.99
N SER A 45 -4.71 11.12 42.86
CA SER A 45 -4.84 11.04 44.32
C SER A 45 -3.79 11.92 45.02
N GLY A 46 -4.28 12.96 45.69
CA GLY A 46 -3.60 13.69 46.75
C GLY A 46 -3.04 15.05 46.31
N SER A 47 -3.31 16.18 46.96
CA SER A 47 -4.09 16.53 48.15
C SER A 47 -4.03 18.05 48.24
N SER A 48 -5.13 18.67 48.68
CA SER A 48 -5.32 20.10 48.90
C SER A 48 -4.32 20.71 49.91
N ALA A 49 -3.91 21.97 49.69
CA ALA A 49 -3.81 23.02 50.74
C ALA A 49 -3.40 24.41 50.19
N SER A 50 -4.34 25.33 50.30
CA SER A 50 -4.34 26.79 50.60
C SER A 50 -3.05 27.61 50.74
N GLY A 51 -3.06 28.85 50.21
CA GLY A 51 -2.26 29.99 50.70
C GLY A 51 -2.06 31.18 49.74
N THR A 52 -2.99 32.15 49.74
CA THR A 52 -2.84 33.53 49.18
C THR A 52 -2.31 34.52 50.25
N PRO A 53 -2.02 35.82 49.96
CA PRO A 53 -1.32 36.47 48.82
C PRO A 53 -0.36 37.62 49.34
N VAL A 54 -0.03 38.62 48.49
CA VAL A 54 0.56 40.00 48.73
C VAL A 54 1.94 40.19 48.05
N ALA A 55 2.26 41.24 47.27
CA ALA A 55 1.55 42.35 46.63
C ALA A 55 2.49 43.15 45.67
N ASN A 56 1.85 43.98 44.81
CA ASN A 56 2.32 45.22 44.14
C ASN A 56 3.31 45.10 42.95
N GLU A 57 3.17 45.80 41.81
CA GLU A 57 2.15 46.70 41.25
C GLU A 57 2.56 47.06 39.79
N VAL A 58 1.56 47.39 38.95
CA VAL A 58 1.59 48.24 37.71
C VAL A 58 2.07 47.63 36.36
N GLU A 59 1.09 47.32 35.51
CA GLU A 59 1.13 47.21 34.03
C GLU A 59 1.22 48.62 33.37
N PRO A 60 1.55 48.82 32.05
CA PRO A 60 1.02 47.99 30.96
C PRO A 60 1.91 47.77 29.70
N LEU A 61 1.44 46.81 28.88
CA LEU A 61 1.64 46.67 27.42
C LEU A 61 3.03 46.26 26.90
N ARG A 62 3.20 44.95 26.59
CA ARG A 62 3.77 44.49 25.30
C ARG A 62 3.63 42.98 25.04
N ALA A 63 3.14 42.70 23.82
CA ALA A 63 3.45 41.57 22.94
C ALA A 63 2.99 40.14 23.33
N ALA A 64 2.01 39.69 22.55
CA ALA A 64 1.56 38.32 22.34
C ALA A 64 2.69 37.27 22.32
N HIS A 65 2.53 36.21 23.13
CA HIS A 65 3.29 34.98 22.97
C HIS A 65 2.49 34.01 22.09
N SER A 66 3.11 33.67 20.97
CA SER A 66 2.57 32.94 19.84
C SER A 66 2.30 31.46 20.18
N PRO A 67 1.19 30.86 19.69
CA PRO A 67 0.85 29.45 19.91
C PRO A 67 1.79 28.43 19.22
N GLY A 68 2.84 28.89 18.53
CA GLY A 68 3.76 28.04 17.77
C GLY A 68 4.71 27.17 18.60
N HIS A 69 5.11 27.59 19.80
CA HIS A 69 6.14 26.88 20.56
C HIS A 69 5.64 25.59 21.25
N ALA A 70 4.36 25.56 21.63
CA ALA A 70 3.71 24.37 22.20
C ALA A 70 3.46 23.29 21.12
N LEU A 71 3.13 23.73 19.90
CA LEU A 71 2.93 22.83 18.75
C LEU A 71 4.24 22.17 18.29
N LEU A 72 5.35 22.95 18.27
CA LEU A 72 6.67 22.45 17.88
C LEU A 72 7.21 21.43 18.91
N THR A 73 6.97 21.69 20.19
CA THR A 73 7.41 20.78 21.28
C THR A 73 6.56 19.50 21.31
N ALA A 74 5.27 19.59 20.96
CA ALA A 74 4.40 18.42 20.78
C ALA A 74 4.79 17.61 19.53
N GLN A 75 5.15 18.26 18.42
CA GLN A 75 5.68 17.60 17.21
C GLN A 75 7.02 16.92 17.45
N GLN A 76 7.94 17.53 18.21
CA GLN A 76 9.22 16.92 18.58
C GLN A 76 9.03 15.74 19.54
N LYS A 77 8.10 15.82 20.51
CA LYS A 77 7.78 14.67 21.38
C LYS A 77 7.07 13.52 20.64
N LEU A 78 6.32 13.82 19.57
CA LEU A 78 5.75 12.82 18.66
C LEU A 78 6.82 12.09 17.84
N GLN A 79 7.91 12.76 17.49
CA GLN A 79 9.07 12.16 16.81
C GLN A 79 9.89 11.24 17.74
N ASP A 80 9.97 11.55 19.04
CA ASP A 80 10.72 10.72 20.00
C ASP A 80 9.94 9.52 20.55
N LEU A 81 8.60 9.57 20.61
CA LEU A 81 7.76 8.48 21.15
C LEU A 81 7.30 7.44 20.11
N SER A 82 7.72 7.58 18.85
CA SER A 82 7.40 6.68 17.74
C SER A 82 8.56 5.79 17.28
N LEU A 83 9.66 5.76 18.04
CA LEU A 83 10.84 4.95 17.71
C LEU A 83 10.79 3.56 18.36
N THR A 84 9.76 2.78 18.03
CA THR A 84 10.10 1.44 17.53
C THR A 84 10.24 1.59 16.03
N PRO A 85 11.42 1.35 15.45
CA PRO A 85 11.55 1.42 14.00
C PRO A 85 10.47 0.53 13.37
N ILE A 86 9.64 1.08 12.49
CA ILE A 86 8.70 0.33 11.64
C ILE A 86 9.44 -0.78 10.84
N SER A 87 10.77 -0.74 10.81
CA SER A 87 11.61 -1.87 10.39
C SER A 87 11.22 -3.22 11.01
N ASP A 88 10.56 -3.28 12.17
CA ASP A 88 10.13 -4.53 12.82
C ASP A 88 8.62 -4.84 12.74
N GLN A 89 7.78 -3.89 12.26
CA GLN A 89 6.34 -4.11 12.03
C GLN A 89 6.06 -4.00 10.53
N GLY A 90 6.00 -5.12 9.82
CA GLY A 90 5.83 -5.15 8.37
C GLY A 90 4.42 -4.80 7.84
N TYR A 91 3.61 -4.09 8.65
CA TYR A 91 2.33 -3.50 8.26
C TYR A 91 2.15 -2.15 8.98
N LEU A 92 1.33 -1.25 8.42
CA LEU A 92 0.97 0.03 9.04
C LEU A 92 -0.39 -0.10 9.71
N MET A 93 -0.50 0.18 11.01
CA MET A 93 -1.76 0.22 11.75
C MET A 93 -1.92 1.56 12.46
N THR A 94 -3.07 2.21 12.28
CA THR A 94 -3.38 3.51 12.88
C THR A 94 -4.83 3.57 13.35
N HIS A 95 -5.11 4.43 14.33
CA HIS A 95 -6.44 4.67 14.85
C HIS A 95 -6.93 6.06 14.44
N HIS A 96 -8.19 6.16 14.02
CA HIS A 96 -8.78 7.37 13.49
C HIS A 96 -10.18 7.60 14.07
N MET A 97 -10.44 8.81 14.53
CA MET A 97 -11.79 9.25 14.91
C MET A 97 -12.49 9.83 13.69
N ALA A 98 -13.70 9.35 13.39
CA ALA A 98 -14.47 9.84 12.26
C ALA A 98 -14.68 11.36 12.34
N ASN A 99 -14.48 12.06 11.22
CA ASN A 99 -14.69 13.51 11.17
C ASN A 99 -16.18 13.86 11.24
N VAL A 100 -16.55 14.61 12.28
CA VAL A 100 -17.93 15.07 12.55
C VAL A 100 -18.48 16.02 11.47
N GLN A 101 -17.62 16.59 10.63
CA GLN A 101 -17.98 17.65 9.67
C GLN A 101 -18.39 17.17 8.26
N ASP A 102 -18.23 15.88 7.94
CA ASP A 102 -18.55 15.34 6.60
C ASP A 102 -20.03 14.92 6.44
N ILE A 103 -20.84 15.13 7.48
CA ILE A 103 -22.17 14.54 7.58
C ILE A 103 -23.17 15.67 7.83
N ASN A 104 -23.98 16.00 6.83
CA ASN A 104 -25.20 16.80 7.01
C ASN A 104 -26.30 15.98 7.72
N ASP A 105 -26.01 15.34 8.86
CA ASP A 105 -27.00 14.62 9.67
C ASP A 105 -26.80 14.89 11.16
N LEU A 106 -27.94 14.87 11.85
CA LEU A 106 -28.13 15.03 13.29
C LEU A 106 -27.56 13.86 14.14
N ASP A 107 -26.77 12.97 13.53
CA ASP A 107 -26.14 11.79 14.13
C ASP A 107 -24.61 11.86 13.91
N ALA A 108 -23.93 12.73 14.66
CA ALA A 108 -22.48 12.77 14.73
C ALA A 108 -21.96 11.40 15.20
N ASP A 109 -21.28 10.71 14.31
CA ASP A 109 -20.86 9.34 14.52
C ASP A 109 -19.49 9.32 15.21
N ASP A 110 -19.47 9.25 16.55
CA ASP A 110 -18.25 9.13 17.38
C ASP A 110 -17.59 7.73 17.24
N ARG A 111 -17.54 7.19 16.02
CA ARG A 111 -16.95 5.88 15.73
C ARG A 111 -15.44 5.99 15.50
N GLU A 112 -14.72 5.13 16.21
CA GLU A 112 -13.29 4.92 16.03
C GLU A 112 -13.04 3.85 14.96
N PHE A 113 -12.11 4.12 14.04
CA PHE A 113 -11.62 3.19 13.04
C PHE A 113 -10.17 2.79 13.31
N CYS A 114 -9.88 1.50 13.20
CA CYS A 114 -8.52 0.97 13.21
C CYS A 114 -8.17 0.53 11.79
N ILE A 115 -7.31 1.30 11.11
CA ILE A 115 -6.96 1.09 9.71
C ILE A 115 -5.62 0.38 9.63
N ILE A 116 -5.59 -0.74 8.92
CA ILE A 116 -4.41 -1.59 8.77
C ILE A 116 -4.07 -1.73 7.29
N SER A 117 -2.90 -1.28 6.86
CA SER A 117 -2.37 -1.55 5.50
C SER A 117 -1.26 -2.58 5.58
N PHE A 118 -1.38 -3.65 4.80
CA PHE A 118 -0.33 -4.66 4.70
C PHE A 118 0.08 -4.98 3.25
N PRO A 119 1.39 -5.11 2.98
CA PRO A 119 1.91 -5.55 1.70
C PRO A 119 1.42 -6.96 1.33
N ILE A 120 0.84 -7.10 0.13
CA ILE A 120 0.36 -8.37 -0.41
C ILE A 120 1.24 -8.84 -1.55
N LEU A 121 1.59 -7.90 -2.41
CA LEU A 121 2.34 -8.14 -3.62
C LEU A 121 3.67 -7.42 -3.48
N SER A 122 4.73 -8.12 -3.83
CA SER A 122 6.07 -7.58 -4.04
C SER A 122 6.38 -7.60 -5.53
N HIS A 123 7.50 -7.01 -5.91
CA HIS A 123 7.98 -7.08 -7.28
C HIS A 123 9.46 -7.47 -7.29
N GLY A 124 9.82 -8.34 -8.22
CA GLY A 124 11.19 -8.74 -8.46
C GLY A 124 11.61 -8.44 -9.89
N SER A 125 12.82 -7.95 -10.06
CA SER A 125 13.42 -7.80 -11.39
C SER A 125 13.73 -9.17 -12.00
N ARG A 126 13.66 -9.28 -13.33
CA ARG A 126 13.91 -10.51 -14.11
C ARG A 126 14.69 -10.18 -15.36
N HIS A 127 15.50 -11.14 -15.84
CA HIS A 127 16.28 -11.01 -17.08
C HIS A 127 17.08 -9.70 -17.21
N VAL A 128 17.52 -9.13 -16.08
CA VAL A 128 18.28 -7.86 -16.03
C VAL A 128 19.65 -8.05 -16.68
N ASP A 129 20.21 -9.25 -16.57
CA ASP A 129 21.40 -9.70 -17.26
C ASP A 129 21.24 -9.68 -18.80
N ILE A 130 20.12 -10.19 -19.31
CA ILE A 130 19.78 -10.15 -20.74
C ILE A 130 19.56 -8.71 -21.20
N LEU A 131 18.88 -7.89 -20.40
CA LEU A 131 18.69 -6.46 -20.69
C LEU A 131 20.04 -5.73 -20.73
N ALA A 132 20.91 -5.97 -19.76
CA ALA A 132 22.26 -5.42 -19.73
C ALA A 132 23.05 -5.84 -20.98
N GLN A 133 22.92 -7.10 -21.41
CA GLN A 133 23.57 -7.56 -22.63
C GLN A 133 23.03 -6.85 -23.88
N LYS A 134 21.71 -6.67 -24.01
CA LYS A 134 21.14 -5.87 -25.10
C LYS A 134 21.68 -4.43 -25.09
N ILE A 135 21.84 -3.81 -23.92
CA ILE A 135 22.45 -2.48 -23.78
C ILE A 135 23.91 -2.48 -24.28
N ARG A 136 24.71 -3.49 -23.90
CA ARG A 136 26.11 -3.63 -24.35
C ARG A 136 26.21 -3.81 -25.86
N ASN A 137 25.39 -4.67 -26.46
CA ASN A 137 25.41 -4.91 -27.91
C ASN A 137 25.15 -3.63 -28.70
N VAL A 138 24.23 -2.77 -28.24
CA VAL A 138 24.00 -1.46 -28.86
C VAL A 138 25.21 -0.54 -28.76
N LEU A 139 25.93 -0.58 -27.64
CA LEU A 139 27.11 0.25 -27.41
C LEU A 139 28.36 -0.23 -28.17
N GLN A 140 28.51 -1.54 -28.37
CA GLN A 140 29.72 -2.16 -28.93
C GLN A 140 29.58 -2.55 -30.40
N GLU A 141 28.46 -3.17 -30.76
CA GLU A 141 28.27 -3.85 -32.04
C GLU A 141 27.46 -2.99 -33.03
N GLY A 142 26.92 -1.85 -32.58
CA GLY A 142 26.10 -0.97 -33.40
C GLY A 142 24.72 -1.55 -33.72
N VAL A 143 24.29 -2.62 -33.04
CA VAL A 143 22.88 -3.05 -33.05
C VAL A 143 22.04 -1.85 -32.64
N ALA A 144 21.00 -1.49 -33.40
CA ALA A 144 20.19 -0.32 -33.10
C ALA A 144 18.75 -0.75 -32.75
N TYR A 145 18.24 -0.20 -31.65
CA TYR A 145 16.80 -0.05 -31.46
C TYR A 145 16.44 1.39 -31.81
N ASP A 146 15.34 1.56 -32.54
CA ASP A 146 14.77 2.86 -32.88
C ASP A 146 14.01 3.49 -31.70
N GLY A 147 13.73 2.69 -30.66
CA GLY A 147 13.15 3.17 -29.42
C GLY A 147 13.03 2.08 -28.36
N VAL A 148 12.70 2.51 -27.14
CA VAL A 148 12.39 1.63 -26.00
C VAL A 148 10.98 1.94 -25.52
N VAL A 149 10.18 0.90 -25.28
CA VAL A 149 8.83 1.04 -24.73
C VAL A 149 8.86 0.58 -23.27
N VAL A 150 8.48 1.48 -22.36
CA VAL A 150 8.48 1.27 -20.91
C VAL A 150 7.18 1.78 -20.32
N THR A 151 6.21 0.89 -20.08
CA THR A 151 4.86 1.27 -19.63
C THR A 151 4.65 1.10 -18.11
N SER A 152 5.73 0.93 -17.34
CA SER A 152 5.68 0.69 -15.90
C SER A 152 6.93 1.23 -15.21
N GLN A 153 6.76 1.85 -14.04
CA GLN A 153 7.88 2.27 -13.18
C GLN A 153 8.78 1.07 -12.79
N ARG A 154 8.25 -0.16 -12.71
CA ARG A 154 9.05 -1.37 -12.44
C ARG A 154 10.00 -1.72 -13.58
N ALA A 155 9.58 -1.50 -14.82
CA ALA A 155 10.46 -1.67 -15.97
C ALA A 155 11.55 -0.58 -16.04
N VAL A 156 11.27 0.63 -15.55
CA VAL A 156 12.30 1.68 -15.35
C VAL A 156 13.34 1.25 -14.31
N GLN A 157 12.91 0.63 -13.21
CA GLN A 157 13.81 0.09 -12.19
C GLN A 157 14.71 -1.03 -12.77
N ALA A 158 14.15 -1.95 -13.54
CA ALA A 158 14.95 -2.99 -14.20
C ALA A 158 15.96 -2.40 -15.21
N TRP A 159 15.59 -1.34 -15.94
CA TRP A 159 16.53 -0.59 -16.79
C TRP A 159 17.67 0.02 -15.98
N GLN A 160 17.37 0.62 -14.83
CA GLN A 160 18.38 1.18 -13.93
C GLN A 160 19.35 0.09 -13.43
N GLU A 161 18.84 -1.06 -12.99
CA GLU A 161 19.68 -2.18 -12.56
C GLU A 161 20.58 -2.71 -13.69
N ALA A 162 20.03 -2.85 -14.90
CA ALA A 162 20.80 -3.24 -16.07
C ALA A 162 21.90 -2.21 -16.39
N CYS A 163 21.59 -0.91 -16.28
CA CYS A 163 22.58 0.16 -16.43
C CYS A 163 23.69 0.04 -15.38
N SER A 164 23.37 -0.29 -14.13
CA SER A 164 24.38 -0.53 -13.09
C SER A 164 25.33 -1.66 -13.48
N LEU A 165 24.83 -2.78 -14.01
CA LEU A 165 25.64 -3.89 -14.52
C LEU A 165 26.51 -3.48 -15.72
N VAL A 166 26.01 -2.63 -16.60
CA VAL A 166 26.79 -2.09 -17.72
C VAL A 166 27.89 -1.15 -17.22
N THR A 167 27.59 -0.27 -16.27
CA THR A 167 28.56 0.69 -15.72
C THR A 167 29.62 0.05 -14.84
N ALA A 168 29.38 -1.14 -14.28
CA ALA A 168 30.40 -1.87 -13.53
C ALA A 168 31.53 -2.41 -14.44
N ASP A 169 31.30 -2.54 -15.74
CA ASP A 169 32.27 -3.02 -16.72
C ASP A 169 33.24 -1.90 -17.16
N THR A 170 34.54 -2.15 -17.03
CA THR A 170 35.60 -1.17 -17.34
C THR A 170 35.67 -0.81 -18.83
N VAL A 171 35.40 -1.76 -19.72
CA VAL A 171 35.35 -1.51 -21.18
C VAL A 171 34.16 -0.61 -21.48
N MET A 172 33.03 -0.87 -20.84
CA MET A 172 31.81 -0.07 -21.02
C MET A 172 32.00 1.35 -20.52
N GLN A 173 32.68 1.55 -19.39
CA GLN A 173 32.99 2.89 -18.88
C GLN A 173 33.71 3.76 -19.92
N GLN A 174 34.63 3.18 -20.71
CA GLN A 174 35.32 3.94 -21.75
C GLN A 174 34.40 4.31 -22.92
N ILE A 175 33.53 3.40 -23.35
CA ILE A 175 32.55 3.66 -24.41
C ILE A 175 31.51 4.70 -23.98
N LEU A 176 31.02 4.60 -22.74
CA LEU A 176 30.01 5.50 -22.18
C LEU A 176 30.46 6.96 -22.09
N ARG A 177 31.77 7.23 -22.05
CA ARG A 177 32.32 8.60 -22.08
C ARG A 177 32.07 9.32 -23.41
N THR A 178 31.92 8.57 -24.49
CA THR A 178 31.82 9.12 -25.86
C THR A 178 30.46 8.82 -26.52
N SER A 179 29.80 7.73 -26.12
CA SER A 179 28.52 7.33 -26.68
C SER A 179 27.37 8.26 -26.27
N LYS A 180 26.48 8.52 -27.24
CA LYS A 180 25.21 9.23 -27.03
C LYS A 180 23.99 8.40 -27.44
N GLN A 181 24.20 7.14 -27.84
CA GLN A 181 23.17 6.32 -28.49
C GLN A 181 21.92 6.19 -27.61
N TRP A 182 22.03 5.55 -26.45
CA TRP A 182 20.91 5.35 -25.53
C TRP A 182 20.33 6.65 -24.96
N ASN A 183 21.15 7.69 -24.84
CA ASN A 183 20.70 9.02 -24.42
C ASN A 183 19.77 9.68 -25.45
N GLN A 184 19.99 9.41 -26.74
CA GLN A 184 19.23 9.96 -27.87
C GLN A 184 18.12 9.03 -28.37
N THR A 185 18.19 7.73 -28.06
CA THR A 185 17.12 6.77 -28.36
C THR A 185 15.81 7.19 -27.67
N PRO A 186 14.69 7.31 -28.41
CA PRO A 186 13.38 7.63 -27.85
C PRO A 186 12.86 6.59 -26.85
N PHE A 187 12.35 7.05 -25.71
CA PHE A 187 11.62 6.24 -24.75
C PHE A 187 10.12 6.55 -24.82
N TYR A 188 9.30 5.52 -25.01
CA TYR A 188 7.84 5.61 -25.05
C TYR A 188 7.27 5.10 -23.73
N VAL A 189 6.54 5.96 -23.03
CA VAL A 189 5.97 5.67 -21.70
C VAL A 189 4.46 5.85 -21.68
N VAL A 190 3.82 5.34 -20.63
CA VAL A 190 2.41 5.60 -20.35
C VAL A 190 2.32 6.40 -19.05
N GLY A 191 1.87 7.65 -19.18
CA GLY A 191 1.50 8.53 -18.07
C GLY A 191 2.66 9.29 -17.39
N PRO A 192 2.35 10.35 -16.63
CA PRO A 192 3.36 11.24 -16.04
C PRO A 192 4.26 10.59 -14.98
N ALA A 193 3.73 9.61 -14.23
CA ALA A 193 4.51 8.94 -13.18
C ALA A 193 5.68 8.13 -13.76
N THR A 194 5.44 7.40 -14.86
CA THR A 194 6.47 6.63 -15.55
C THR A 194 7.48 7.55 -16.22
N GLU A 195 7.01 8.63 -16.84
CA GLU A 195 7.88 9.66 -17.43
C GLU A 195 8.84 10.27 -16.40
N LYS A 196 8.30 10.69 -15.25
CA LYS A 196 9.09 11.25 -14.15
C LYS A 196 10.15 10.27 -13.67
N SER A 197 9.77 9.00 -13.52
CA SER A 197 10.69 7.92 -13.15
C SER A 197 11.83 7.75 -14.17
N VAL A 198 11.52 7.78 -15.48
CA VAL A 198 12.53 7.72 -16.55
C VAL A 198 13.48 8.91 -16.48
N ARG A 199 12.99 10.14 -16.30
CA ARG A 199 13.85 11.33 -16.26
C ARG A 199 14.75 11.38 -15.03
N GLN A 200 14.26 10.89 -13.89
CA GLN A 200 14.93 11.02 -12.61
C GLN A 200 15.82 9.82 -12.26
N MET A 201 15.90 8.79 -13.13
CA MET A 201 16.68 7.60 -12.84
C MET A 201 18.18 7.92 -12.56
N PRO A 202 18.77 7.39 -11.48
CA PRO A 202 20.15 7.65 -11.11
C PRO A 202 21.12 6.71 -11.87
N VAL A 203 21.20 6.88 -13.18
CA VAL A 203 22.14 6.13 -14.07
C VAL A 203 23.21 7.04 -14.67
N HIS A 204 24.20 6.45 -15.34
CA HIS A 204 25.20 7.20 -16.10
C HIS A 204 24.54 8.09 -17.17
N PRO A 205 24.96 9.36 -17.38
CA PRO A 205 24.30 10.29 -18.31
C PRO A 205 24.11 9.75 -19.74
N ALA A 206 25.06 8.96 -20.25
CA ALA A 206 24.96 8.35 -21.59
C ALA A 206 23.87 7.27 -21.72
N LEU A 207 23.38 6.73 -20.60
CA LEU A 207 22.30 5.73 -20.54
C LEU A 207 20.97 6.34 -20.07
N ARG A 208 20.98 7.59 -19.60
CA ARG A 208 19.76 8.28 -19.18
C ARG A 208 19.02 8.82 -20.41
N PRO A 209 17.77 8.42 -20.67
CA PRO A 209 17.01 8.92 -21.82
C PRO A 209 16.75 10.43 -21.73
N ARG A 210 16.99 11.18 -22.82
CA ARG A 210 16.59 12.59 -22.93
C ARG A 210 15.28 12.76 -23.71
N VAL A 211 15.05 11.88 -24.66
CA VAL A 211 13.86 11.90 -25.52
C VAL A 211 12.84 10.94 -24.92
N VAL A 212 11.74 11.49 -24.40
CA VAL A 212 10.65 10.71 -23.80
C VAL A 212 9.32 11.18 -24.42
N TYR A 213 8.47 10.23 -24.80
CA TYR A 213 7.15 10.43 -25.40
C TYR A 213 6.08 9.64 -24.64
N GLY A 214 4.82 10.03 -24.79
CA GLY A 214 3.70 9.32 -24.17
C GLY A 214 3.40 9.71 -22.71
N GLU A 215 3.97 10.81 -22.20
CA GLU A 215 3.62 11.34 -20.87
C GLU A 215 2.11 11.66 -20.75
N GLN A 216 1.50 12.10 -21.86
CA GLN A 216 0.06 12.38 -21.98
C GLN A 216 -0.72 11.19 -22.54
N ALA A 217 -0.04 10.08 -22.87
CA ALA A 217 -0.72 8.86 -23.28
C ALA A 217 -1.37 8.24 -22.04
N GLY A 218 -2.67 8.46 -21.88
CA GLY A 218 -3.43 7.96 -20.73
C GLY A 218 -3.56 6.43 -20.68
N ASN A 219 -3.27 5.72 -21.78
CA ASN A 219 -3.30 4.27 -21.85
C ASN A 219 -2.42 3.73 -23.01
N ALA A 220 -2.24 2.41 -23.05
CA ALA A 220 -1.47 1.71 -24.07
C ALA A 220 -1.99 1.91 -25.50
N LYS A 221 -3.31 2.00 -25.70
CA LYS A 221 -3.90 2.23 -27.03
C LYS A 221 -3.51 3.59 -27.60
N MET A 222 -3.58 4.65 -26.78
CA MET A 222 -3.16 6.00 -27.17
C MET A 222 -1.66 6.05 -27.47
N LEU A 223 -0.84 5.34 -26.68
CA LEU A 223 0.59 5.25 -26.93
C LEU A 223 0.89 4.57 -28.27
N ALA A 224 0.22 3.45 -28.58
CA ALA A 224 0.38 2.75 -29.86
C ALA A 224 0.01 3.64 -31.06
N GLN A 225 -1.04 4.45 -30.94
CA GLN A 225 -1.41 5.42 -31.98
C GLN A 225 -0.33 6.50 -32.16
N GLU A 226 0.22 7.04 -31.07
CA GLU A 226 1.30 8.02 -31.15
C GLU A 226 2.56 7.42 -31.78
N MET A 227 2.93 6.20 -31.38
CA MET A 227 4.06 5.46 -31.97
C MET A 227 3.86 5.23 -33.47
N THR A 228 2.66 4.80 -33.88
CA THR A 228 2.32 4.57 -35.29
C THR A 228 2.45 5.86 -36.12
N ASN A 229 1.89 6.98 -35.62
CA ASN A 229 1.97 8.28 -36.29
C ASN A 229 3.40 8.80 -36.45
N ARG A 230 4.33 8.36 -35.60
CA ARG A 230 5.75 8.69 -35.71
C ARG A 230 6.44 7.75 -36.69
N ALA A 231 6.15 6.46 -36.63
CA ALA A 231 6.71 5.46 -37.53
C ALA A 231 6.31 5.67 -39.00
N THR A 232 5.13 6.22 -39.29
CA THR A 232 4.72 6.56 -40.67
C THR A 232 5.60 7.62 -41.35
N ARG A 233 6.41 8.36 -40.58
CA ARG A 233 7.40 9.31 -41.12
C ARG A 233 8.66 8.61 -41.64
N THR A 234 8.78 7.30 -41.40
CA THR A 234 9.91 6.48 -41.79
C THR A 234 9.45 5.36 -42.72
N THR A 235 10.26 5.05 -43.74
CA THR A 235 9.95 3.97 -44.69
C THR A 235 10.42 2.60 -44.22
N SER A 236 11.37 2.53 -43.27
CA SER A 236 11.92 1.30 -42.72
C SER A 236 11.19 0.84 -41.45
N VAL A 237 11.09 -0.48 -41.27
CA VAL A 237 10.57 -1.10 -40.05
C VAL A 237 11.36 -0.58 -38.85
N GLN A 238 10.63 -0.08 -37.83
CA GLN A 238 11.21 0.47 -36.62
C GLN A 238 11.30 -0.63 -35.55
N LYS A 239 12.51 -0.99 -35.11
CA LYS A 239 12.72 -2.01 -34.08
C LYS A 239 12.67 -1.39 -32.68
N MET A 240 11.71 -1.81 -31.88
CA MET A 240 11.47 -1.29 -30.53
C MET A 240 11.80 -2.34 -29.47
N LEU A 241 12.61 -1.97 -28.48
CA LEU A 241 12.81 -2.82 -27.30
C LEU A 241 11.62 -2.62 -26.34
N TYR A 242 10.80 -3.64 -26.16
CA TYR A 242 9.58 -3.55 -25.35
C TYR A 242 9.78 -4.23 -23.98
N LEU A 243 9.87 -3.42 -22.93
CA LEU A 243 10.10 -3.91 -21.56
C LEU A 243 8.76 -4.12 -20.84
N VAL A 244 8.51 -5.38 -20.44
CA VAL A 244 7.21 -5.80 -19.92
C VAL A 244 7.30 -6.53 -18.58
N GLY A 245 6.15 -6.65 -17.92
CA GLY A 245 5.99 -7.51 -16.75
C GLY A 245 5.20 -8.78 -17.04
N ASP A 246 5.13 -9.68 -16.07
CA ASP A 246 4.33 -10.91 -16.16
C ASP A 246 2.83 -10.64 -16.34
N LYS A 247 2.31 -9.54 -15.77
CA LYS A 247 0.90 -9.10 -15.88
C LYS A 247 0.62 -8.15 -17.04
N ARG A 248 1.46 -8.13 -18.08
CA ARG A 248 1.28 -7.24 -19.23
C ARG A 248 -0.05 -7.49 -19.95
N GLN A 249 -0.61 -6.41 -20.49
CA GLN A 249 -1.78 -6.46 -21.37
C GLN A 249 -1.33 -6.39 -22.83
N TYR A 250 -2.03 -7.09 -23.72
CA TYR A 250 -1.70 -7.13 -25.15
C TYR A 250 -2.16 -5.90 -25.93
N VAL A 251 -2.92 -4.99 -25.31
CA VAL A 251 -3.53 -3.82 -25.94
C VAL A 251 -2.55 -3.00 -26.79
N LEU A 252 -1.30 -2.78 -26.33
CA LEU A 252 -0.31 -2.05 -27.11
C LEU A 252 0.00 -2.78 -28.42
N ARG A 253 0.33 -4.08 -28.34
CA ARG A 253 0.68 -4.93 -29.47
C ARG A 253 -0.50 -5.06 -30.43
N ASP A 254 -1.67 -5.43 -29.93
CA ASP A 254 -2.89 -5.60 -30.73
C ASP A 254 -3.28 -4.29 -31.45
N THR A 255 -3.06 -3.14 -30.79
CA THR A 255 -3.31 -1.83 -31.43
C THR A 255 -2.29 -1.56 -32.52
N LEU A 256 -1.00 -1.85 -32.32
CA LEU A 256 0.02 -1.68 -33.37
C LEU A 256 -0.23 -2.59 -34.58
N GLU A 257 -0.63 -3.85 -34.33
CA GLU A 257 -0.98 -4.83 -35.38
C GLU A 257 -2.22 -4.40 -36.16
N SER A 258 -3.29 -3.99 -35.47
CA SER A 258 -4.53 -3.53 -36.11
C SER A 258 -4.37 -2.23 -36.91
N LEU A 259 -3.37 -1.41 -36.57
CA LEU A 259 -3.01 -0.21 -37.32
C LEU A 259 -2.01 -0.47 -38.46
N ASN A 260 -1.58 -1.73 -38.67
CA ASN A 260 -0.50 -2.11 -39.59
C ASN A 260 0.75 -1.22 -39.41
N ALA A 261 1.09 -0.93 -38.15
CA ALA A 261 2.21 -0.06 -37.85
C ALA A 261 3.52 -0.67 -38.32
N ASN A 262 4.41 0.16 -38.88
CA ASN A 262 5.74 -0.24 -39.32
C ASN A 262 6.72 -0.39 -38.13
N ILE A 263 6.30 -1.15 -37.11
CA ILE A 263 6.99 -1.30 -35.82
C ILE A 263 7.11 -2.78 -35.49
N GLU A 264 8.32 -3.22 -35.19
CA GLU A 264 8.62 -4.56 -34.67
C GLU A 264 8.94 -4.45 -33.17
N LEU A 265 8.28 -5.26 -32.33
CA LEU A 265 8.52 -5.30 -30.90
C LEU A 265 9.44 -6.46 -30.52
N ASP A 266 10.64 -6.14 -30.03
CA ASP A 266 11.52 -7.09 -29.31
C ASP A 266 11.14 -7.07 -27.83
N GLU A 267 10.24 -7.96 -27.44
CA GLU A 267 9.69 -8.01 -26.10
C GLU A 267 10.62 -8.73 -25.11
N LEU A 268 10.89 -8.08 -23.98
CA LEU A 268 11.65 -8.65 -22.86
C LEU A 268 10.89 -8.46 -21.55
N MET A 269 10.57 -9.56 -20.88
CA MET A 269 10.01 -9.52 -19.53
C MET A 269 11.11 -9.18 -18.52
N VAL A 270 10.99 -8.03 -17.87
CA VAL A 270 12.03 -7.48 -16.97
C VAL A 270 11.62 -7.40 -15.50
N TYR A 271 10.36 -7.70 -15.20
CA TYR A 271 9.89 -7.79 -13.82
C TYR A 271 8.74 -8.78 -13.69
N VAL A 272 8.56 -9.29 -12.47
CA VAL A 272 7.43 -10.14 -12.09
C VAL A 272 6.75 -9.56 -10.87
N THR A 273 5.44 -9.76 -10.80
CA THR A 273 4.65 -9.53 -9.61
C THR A 273 4.70 -10.79 -8.76
N GLU A 274 5.28 -10.66 -7.57
CA GLU A 274 5.48 -11.77 -6.64
C GLU A 274 4.61 -11.59 -5.42
N ARG A 275 4.53 -12.66 -4.65
CA ARG A 275 3.90 -12.67 -3.35
C ARG A 275 4.77 -11.89 -2.37
N ASP A 276 4.17 -11.12 -1.50
CA ASP A 276 4.91 -10.60 -0.36
C ASP A 276 5.36 -11.79 0.51
N PRO A 277 6.68 -11.98 0.72
CA PRO A 277 7.21 -13.14 1.44
C PRO A 277 6.84 -13.14 2.93
N HIS A 278 6.42 -12.00 3.48
CA HIS A 278 6.06 -11.84 4.87
C HIS A 278 4.55 -11.84 5.11
N PHE A 279 3.72 -11.96 4.07
CA PHE A 279 2.26 -11.92 4.17
C PHE A 279 1.69 -12.83 5.27
N GLN A 280 2.08 -14.10 5.31
CA GLN A 280 1.59 -15.04 6.32
C GLN A 280 2.01 -14.63 7.74
N THR A 281 3.27 -14.23 7.90
CA THR A 281 3.81 -13.71 9.16
C THR A 281 3.04 -12.47 9.62
N HIS A 282 2.71 -11.56 8.70
CA HIS A 282 1.91 -10.37 8.98
C HIS A 282 0.49 -10.72 9.41
N CYS A 283 -0.15 -11.71 8.78
CA CYS A 283 -1.45 -12.18 9.23
C CYS A 283 -1.40 -12.80 10.63
N ASP A 284 -0.33 -13.51 10.99
CA ASP A 284 -0.15 -14.07 12.34
C ASP A 284 0.08 -12.99 13.40
N LEU A 285 0.84 -11.94 13.08
CA LEU A 285 1.02 -10.77 13.95
C LEU A 285 -0.30 -10.00 14.10
N LEU A 286 -0.95 -9.69 12.97
CA LEU A 286 -2.21 -8.96 12.97
C LEU A 286 -3.29 -9.68 13.80
N ALA A 287 -3.40 -11.01 13.68
CA ALA A 287 -4.35 -11.78 14.48
C ALA A 287 -4.09 -11.70 15.99
N ARG A 288 -2.92 -11.23 16.45
CA ARG A 288 -2.61 -10.97 17.86
C ARG A 288 -2.86 -9.52 18.25
N ASP A 289 -2.64 -8.61 17.31
CA ASP A 289 -2.68 -7.17 17.53
C ASP A 289 -4.06 -6.56 17.30
N LEU A 290 -4.97 -7.31 16.64
CA LEU A 290 -6.36 -6.88 16.42
C LEU A 290 -7.07 -6.60 17.76
N PRO A 291 -7.76 -5.44 17.88
CA PRO A 291 -8.64 -5.16 19.00
C PRO A 291 -9.63 -6.31 19.23
N LYS A 292 -9.80 -6.73 20.48
CA LYS A 292 -10.76 -7.78 20.84
C LYS A 292 -12.18 -7.26 20.64
N HIS A 293 -12.96 -7.94 19.81
CA HIS A 293 -14.39 -7.67 19.69
C HIS A 293 -15.11 -8.18 20.94
N MET A 294 -15.55 -7.29 21.83
CA MET A 294 -16.53 -7.68 22.85
C MET A 294 -17.91 -7.71 22.22
N GLY A 295 -18.32 -8.83 21.60
CA GLY A 295 -19.66 -8.91 21.02
C GLY A 295 -20.10 -10.31 20.61
N SER A 296 -20.99 -10.91 21.43
CA SER A 296 -21.85 -12.09 21.18
C SER A 296 -21.29 -13.52 21.36
N SER A 297 -20.70 -13.79 22.53
CA SER A 297 -20.87 -15.12 23.14
C SER A 297 -22.03 -15.05 24.16
N LEU A 298 -23.27 -15.13 23.69
CA LEU A 298 -24.37 -15.56 24.54
C LEU A 298 -24.27 -17.09 24.70
N SER A 299 -23.36 -17.53 25.56
CA SER A 299 -23.43 -18.85 26.15
C SER A 299 -23.87 -18.67 27.60
N GLU A 300 -25.16 -18.86 27.85
CA GLU A 300 -25.67 -19.14 29.19
C GLU A 300 -24.84 -20.29 29.80
N GLY A 301 -24.25 -20.08 30.97
CA GLY A 301 -23.52 -21.14 31.64
C GLY A 301 -22.59 -20.71 32.77
N THR A 302 -23.20 -20.50 33.94
CA THR A 302 -22.58 -20.75 35.25
C THR A 302 -21.57 -19.72 35.78
N ARG A 303 -22.09 -18.91 36.71
CA ARG A 303 -21.33 -18.21 37.75
C ARG A 303 -20.32 -19.17 38.40
N GLY A 304 -19.04 -18.81 38.34
CA GLY A 304 -17.97 -19.47 39.09
C GLY A 304 -16.85 -18.49 39.36
N SER A 305 -16.86 -17.93 40.58
CA SER A 305 -15.80 -17.13 41.18
C SER A 305 -14.43 -17.78 40.99
N HIS A 306 -13.45 -17.08 40.43
CA HIS A 306 -12.03 -17.23 40.79
C HIS A 306 -11.27 -15.95 40.44
N MET A 307 -11.34 -14.97 41.35
CA MET A 307 -10.18 -14.15 41.68
C MET A 307 -9.13 -15.07 42.32
N LEU A 308 -7.85 -14.77 42.08
CA LEU A 308 -6.64 -15.42 42.60
C LEU A 308 -6.14 -16.60 41.74
N ASP A 309 -5.31 -16.27 40.74
CA ASP A 309 -4.06 -16.98 40.48
C ASP A 309 -3.14 -16.08 39.65
N ALA A 310 -2.67 -15.02 40.31
CA ALA A 310 -1.46 -14.31 39.92
C ALA A 310 -0.43 -14.54 41.05
N LEU A 311 0.81 -14.83 40.64
CA LEU A 311 1.98 -15.20 41.45
C LEU A 311 2.11 -16.68 41.82
N LYS A 312 2.86 -17.41 40.99
CA LYS A 312 3.94 -18.29 41.45
C LYS A 312 5.01 -18.41 40.35
N MET A 313 6.08 -17.66 40.53
CA MET A 313 7.39 -17.92 39.94
C MET A 313 8.12 -18.90 40.85
N THR A 314 8.67 -19.99 40.30
CA THR A 314 9.94 -20.61 40.71
C THR A 314 10.31 -21.78 39.79
N GLY A 315 11.47 -21.65 39.13
CA GLY A 315 12.55 -22.66 39.16
C GLY A 315 12.40 -24.02 38.45
N THR A 316 13.06 -24.10 37.29
CA THR A 316 14.02 -25.14 36.83
C THR A 316 13.59 -26.52 36.27
N THR A 317 14.23 -26.78 35.10
CA THR A 317 14.73 -28.03 34.49
C THR A 317 13.89 -28.89 33.52
N THR A 318 14.38 -28.87 32.27
CA THR A 318 14.61 -29.95 31.28
C THR A 318 13.46 -30.65 30.52
N SER A 319 13.70 -30.68 29.21
CA SER A 319 13.27 -31.60 28.15
C SER A 319 11.80 -31.63 27.74
N GLU A 320 11.59 -31.38 26.45
CA GLU A 320 11.13 -32.37 25.46
C GLU A 320 10.09 -31.81 24.50
N ALA A 321 10.28 -32.18 23.23
CA ALA A 321 9.62 -31.64 22.07
C ALA A 321 8.10 -31.91 22.11
N ASP A 322 7.31 -30.87 21.88
CA ASP A 322 5.94 -31.03 21.42
C ASP A 322 5.61 -29.89 20.45
N LYS A 323 5.72 -30.17 19.14
CA LYS A 323 5.21 -29.33 18.06
C LYS A 323 3.67 -29.35 18.12
N LYS A 324 3.09 -28.66 19.09
CA LYS A 324 1.70 -28.20 19.02
C LYS A 324 1.69 -26.88 18.27
N THR A 325 1.42 -26.96 16.97
CA THR A 325 0.88 -25.84 16.20
C THR A 325 -0.33 -25.29 16.96
N LYS A 326 -0.13 -24.17 17.67
CA LYS A 326 -1.23 -23.37 18.23
C LYS A 326 -2.15 -23.01 17.07
N LYS A 327 -3.30 -23.66 16.99
CA LYS A 327 -4.43 -23.22 16.18
C LYS A 327 -4.72 -21.79 16.63
N SER A 328 -4.46 -20.79 15.78
CA SER A 328 -4.83 -19.40 16.07
C SER A 328 -6.30 -19.39 16.46
N SER A 329 -6.62 -18.85 17.63
CA SER A 329 -8.01 -18.73 18.10
C SER A 329 -8.85 -18.03 17.02
N PRO A 330 -10.01 -18.56 16.64
CA PRO A 330 -10.87 -17.98 15.60
C PRO A 330 -11.44 -16.60 15.96
N ASP A 331 -11.28 -16.13 17.20
CA ASP A 331 -11.97 -14.96 17.74
C ASP A 331 -11.40 -13.59 17.30
N MET A 332 -10.25 -13.54 16.62
CA MET A 332 -9.63 -12.26 16.21
C MET A 332 -9.55 -12.16 14.69
N HIS A 333 -10.46 -11.37 14.12
CA HIS A 333 -10.58 -11.07 12.70
C HIS A 333 -10.87 -9.58 12.49
N PRO A 334 -10.50 -8.98 11.35
CA PRO A 334 -10.94 -7.63 11.03
C PRO A 334 -12.45 -7.60 10.76
N HIS A 335 -13.10 -6.44 10.91
CA HIS A 335 -14.49 -6.28 10.47
C HIS A 335 -14.57 -6.23 8.94
N TRP A 336 -13.59 -5.58 8.31
CA TRP A 336 -13.54 -5.37 6.87
C TRP A 336 -12.23 -5.84 6.26
N VAL A 337 -12.31 -6.46 5.09
CA VAL A 337 -11.18 -6.79 4.22
C VAL A 337 -11.37 -6.10 2.88
N VAL A 338 -10.37 -5.32 2.44
CA VAL A 338 -10.45 -4.49 1.24
C VAL A 338 -9.51 -4.97 0.14
N PHE A 339 -10.06 -5.50 -0.95
CA PHE A 339 -9.27 -5.92 -2.11
C PHE A 339 -9.01 -4.77 -3.09
N PHE A 340 -7.74 -4.58 -3.44
CA PHE A 340 -7.29 -3.55 -4.39
C PHE A 340 -7.12 -4.06 -5.83
N SER A 341 -7.02 -5.36 -6.03
CA SER A 341 -6.90 -5.97 -7.37
C SER A 341 -7.25 -7.47 -7.35
N PRO A 342 -7.64 -8.05 -8.50
CA PRO A 342 -7.81 -9.50 -8.63
C PRO A 342 -6.56 -10.30 -8.22
N SER A 343 -5.37 -9.89 -8.68
CA SER A 343 -4.10 -10.57 -8.36
C SER A 343 -3.80 -10.59 -6.85
N GLY A 344 -4.10 -9.50 -6.15
CA GLY A 344 -3.97 -9.44 -4.69
C GLY A 344 -4.99 -10.36 -4.01
N GLY A 345 -6.19 -10.46 -4.59
CA GLY A 345 -7.23 -11.39 -4.18
C GLY A 345 -6.83 -12.85 -4.31
N ASP A 346 -6.40 -13.28 -5.49
CA ASP A 346 -5.93 -14.64 -5.76
C ASP A 346 -4.84 -15.08 -4.78
N TYR A 347 -3.97 -14.15 -4.37
CA TYR A 347 -2.93 -14.44 -3.41
C TYR A 347 -3.42 -14.50 -1.96
N ALA A 348 -4.23 -13.52 -1.54
CA ALA A 348 -4.66 -13.44 -0.15
C ALA A 348 -5.70 -14.51 0.21
N LEU A 349 -6.55 -14.90 -0.75
CA LEU A 349 -7.73 -15.74 -0.50
C LEU A 349 -7.41 -17.07 0.22
N PRO A 350 -6.38 -17.87 -0.17
CA PRO A 350 -6.07 -19.11 0.54
C PRO A 350 -5.83 -18.92 2.04
N GLU A 351 -5.13 -17.85 2.42
CA GLU A 351 -4.84 -17.54 3.82
C GLU A 351 -6.06 -16.99 4.56
N LEU A 352 -6.84 -16.13 3.90
CA LEU A 352 -8.10 -15.59 4.44
C LEU A 352 -9.12 -16.71 4.69
N THR A 353 -9.21 -17.69 3.78
CA THR A 353 -10.05 -18.89 3.93
C THR A 353 -9.53 -19.84 5.01
N ARG A 354 -8.21 -20.05 5.10
CA ARG A 354 -7.61 -20.87 6.16
C ARG A 354 -7.96 -20.33 7.57
N ARG A 355 -8.12 -19.01 7.70
CA ARG A 355 -8.53 -18.34 8.94
C ARG A 355 -10.04 -18.27 9.16
N GLY A 356 -10.85 -18.64 8.17
CA GLY A 356 -12.30 -18.47 8.22
C GLY A 356 -12.77 -17.03 8.06
N TRP A 357 -11.89 -16.10 7.67
CA TRP A 357 -12.24 -14.70 7.49
C TRP A 357 -13.14 -14.51 6.26
N ILE A 358 -12.83 -15.24 5.18
CA ILE A 358 -13.57 -15.22 3.91
C ILE A 358 -13.72 -16.65 3.39
N MET A 359 -14.95 -17.07 3.13
CA MET A 359 -15.36 -18.42 2.73
C MET A 359 -16.00 -18.40 1.34
N PRO A 360 -15.29 -18.88 0.30
CA PRO A 360 -15.86 -19.03 -1.03
C PRO A 360 -17.12 -19.91 -1.04
N GLY A 361 -18.15 -19.48 -1.78
CA GLY A 361 -19.41 -20.19 -1.96
C GLY A 361 -20.43 -20.01 -0.83
N ASP A 362 -20.08 -19.34 0.28
CA ASP A 362 -20.95 -19.18 1.44
C ASP A 362 -20.70 -17.84 2.14
N HIS A 363 -21.39 -16.78 1.70
CA HIS A 363 -21.24 -15.42 2.23
C HIS A 363 -21.61 -15.33 3.72
N GLU A 364 -22.56 -16.15 4.19
CA GLU A 364 -23.04 -16.13 5.58
C GLU A 364 -21.99 -16.65 6.57
N LYS A 365 -21.05 -17.49 6.10
CA LYS A 365 -19.93 -17.98 6.92
C LYS A 365 -18.76 -17.00 7.02
N ASN A 366 -18.80 -15.86 6.34
CA ASN A 366 -17.74 -14.87 6.44
C ASN A 366 -17.73 -14.20 7.81
N LEU A 367 -16.56 -14.22 8.47
CA LEU A 367 -16.34 -13.38 9.65
C LEU A 367 -16.06 -11.91 9.28
N CYS A 368 -15.61 -11.66 8.05
CA CYS A 368 -15.27 -10.34 7.55
C CYS A 368 -16.20 -9.88 6.43
N LYS A 369 -16.51 -8.58 6.40
CA LYS A 369 -17.12 -7.91 5.26
C LYS A 369 -16.09 -7.61 4.18
N ILE A 370 -16.52 -7.62 2.92
CA ILE A 370 -15.63 -7.45 1.77
C ILE A 370 -15.90 -6.10 1.09
N ALA A 371 -14.86 -5.29 0.95
CA ALA A 371 -14.90 -4.10 0.09
C ALA A 371 -13.96 -4.23 -1.11
N CYS A 372 -14.33 -3.64 -2.24
CA CYS A 372 -13.53 -3.60 -3.46
C CYS A 372 -13.23 -2.15 -3.86
N ILE A 373 -11.99 -1.87 -4.28
CA ILE A 373 -11.59 -0.54 -4.74
C ILE A 373 -12.19 -0.13 -6.09
N GLY A 374 -12.77 -1.08 -6.83
CA GLY A 374 -13.39 -0.82 -8.14
C GLY A 374 -14.03 -2.07 -8.75
N THR A 375 -14.69 -1.86 -9.90
CA THR A 375 -15.54 -2.86 -10.57
C THR A 375 -14.79 -4.09 -11.06
N THR A 376 -13.55 -3.95 -11.55
CA THR A 376 -12.72 -5.10 -11.95
C THR A 376 -12.47 -6.06 -10.79
N THR A 377 -12.21 -5.53 -9.60
CA THR A 377 -12.00 -6.34 -8.39
C THR A 377 -13.32 -6.92 -7.88
N ALA A 378 -14.43 -6.19 -7.99
CA ALA A 378 -15.76 -6.70 -7.65
C ALA A 378 -16.16 -7.89 -8.54
N ALA A 379 -15.93 -7.80 -9.85
CA ALA A 379 -16.15 -8.91 -10.77
C ALA A 379 -15.29 -10.13 -10.42
N TRP A 380 -14.04 -9.93 -9.96
CA TRP A 380 -13.23 -11.02 -9.43
C TRP A 380 -13.83 -11.65 -8.17
N VAL A 381 -14.36 -10.85 -7.23
CA VAL A 381 -15.07 -11.35 -6.04
C VAL A 381 -16.27 -12.21 -6.44
N GLU A 382 -17.11 -11.73 -7.35
CA GLU A 382 -18.29 -12.46 -7.82
C GLU A 382 -17.91 -13.80 -8.47
N ASN A 383 -16.94 -13.78 -9.38
CA ASN A 383 -16.52 -14.96 -10.12
C ASN A 383 -15.77 -15.99 -9.24
N THR A 384 -14.96 -15.52 -8.28
CA THR A 384 -14.09 -16.39 -7.48
C THR A 384 -14.75 -16.84 -6.18
N LEU A 385 -15.51 -15.95 -5.52
CA LEU A 385 -16.17 -16.24 -4.25
C LEU A 385 -17.63 -16.70 -4.42
N GLY A 386 -18.25 -16.44 -5.58
CA GLY A 386 -19.62 -16.86 -5.87
C GLY A 386 -20.71 -15.94 -5.31
N TYR A 387 -20.34 -14.75 -4.84
CA TYR A 387 -21.27 -13.73 -4.31
C TYR A 387 -20.71 -12.32 -4.50
N ALA A 388 -21.57 -11.30 -4.41
CA ALA A 388 -21.18 -9.90 -4.55
C ALA A 388 -20.43 -9.39 -3.30
N PRO A 389 -19.46 -8.45 -3.43
CA PRO A 389 -18.84 -7.80 -2.29
C PRO A 389 -19.85 -6.94 -1.51
N ASP A 390 -19.62 -6.77 -0.21
CA ASP A 390 -20.48 -5.95 0.67
C ASP A 390 -20.41 -4.44 0.34
N ALA A 391 -19.29 -3.98 -0.22
CA ALA A 391 -19.11 -2.58 -0.65
C ALA A 391 -18.20 -2.47 -1.88
N ILE A 392 -18.49 -1.51 -2.77
CA ILE A 392 -17.66 -1.19 -3.95
C ILE A 392 -17.44 0.32 -3.98
N ALA A 393 -16.18 0.75 -4.02
CA ALA A 393 -15.84 2.16 -4.17
C ALA A 393 -16.26 2.65 -5.57
N ALA A 394 -16.95 3.78 -5.64
CA ALA A 394 -17.38 4.38 -6.92
C ALA A 394 -16.20 4.84 -7.80
N ARG A 395 -15.07 5.15 -7.16
CA ARG A 395 -13.79 5.51 -7.79
C ARG A 395 -12.67 4.87 -6.98
N PRO A 396 -11.50 4.60 -7.58
CA PRO A 396 -10.36 4.03 -6.88
C PRO A 396 -9.61 5.09 -6.06
N THR A 397 -10.33 5.75 -5.14
CA THR A 397 -9.80 6.82 -4.28
C THR A 397 -10.09 6.51 -2.81
N PRO A 398 -9.25 7.00 -1.87
CA PRO A 398 -9.47 6.83 -0.44
C PRO A 398 -10.87 7.22 0.04
N ASP A 399 -11.34 8.42 -0.34
CA ASP A 399 -12.65 8.93 0.10
C ASP A 399 -13.82 8.10 -0.41
N ALA A 400 -13.74 7.61 -1.66
CA ALA A 400 -14.80 6.81 -2.25
C ALA A 400 -14.88 5.41 -1.61
N LEU A 401 -13.73 4.84 -1.23
CA LEU A 401 -13.68 3.59 -0.48
C LEU A 401 -14.27 3.78 0.92
N ARG A 402 -13.83 4.82 1.65
CA ARG A 402 -14.35 5.15 2.99
C ARG A 402 -15.85 5.39 2.96
N HIS A 403 -16.35 6.16 1.98
CA HIS A 403 -17.79 6.36 1.79
C HIS A 403 -18.52 5.04 1.61
N ALA A 404 -18.05 4.15 0.73
CA ALA A 404 -18.71 2.87 0.47
C ALA A 404 -18.80 1.99 1.72
N ILE A 405 -17.73 1.92 2.51
CA ILE A 405 -17.69 1.18 3.79
C ILE A 405 -18.64 1.79 4.82
N VAL A 406 -18.57 3.11 5.04
CA VAL A 406 -19.40 3.82 6.03
C VAL A 406 -20.88 3.73 5.68
N HIS A 407 -21.24 3.88 4.40
CA HIS A 407 -22.61 3.73 3.92
C HIS A 407 -23.15 2.32 4.22
N GLN A 408 -22.34 1.28 4.01
CA GLN A 408 -22.75 -0.09 4.31
C GLN A 408 -22.90 -0.34 5.83
N ILE A 409 -22.02 0.23 6.66
CA ILE A 409 -22.14 0.17 8.12
C ILE A 409 -23.47 0.79 8.59
N LYS A 410 -23.83 1.97 8.08
CA LYS A 410 -25.10 2.62 8.42
C LYS A 410 -26.31 1.77 8.02
N ASN A 411 -26.29 1.20 6.81
CA ASN A 411 -27.38 0.34 6.32
C ASN A 411 -27.59 -0.92 7.18
N ILE A 412 -26.53 -1.48 7.76
CA ILE A 412 -26.63 -2.60 8.70
C ILE A 412 -27.23 -2.11 10.04
N GLY A 413 -26.78 -0.95 10.53
CA GLY A 413 -27.29 -0.34 11.76
C GLY A 413 -28.77 0.02 11.74
N TYR A 414 -29.35 0.33 10.58
CA TYR A 414 -30.80 0.58 10.43
C TYR A 414 -31.65 -0.69 10.30
N ARG A 415 -31.03 -1.86 10.09
CA ARG A 415 -31.74 -3.14 9.88
C ARG A 415 -31.85 -3.99 11.15
N ASN A 416 -31.10 -3.64 12.19
CA ASN A 416 -31.16 -4.22 13.54
C ASN A 416 -31.83 -3.24 14.49
#